data_AF-A0A523MMJ0-F1
#
_entry.id   AF-A0A523MMJ0-F1
#
_cell.length_a   1.000
_cell.length_b   1.000
_cell.length_c   1.000
_cell.angle_alpha   90.00
_cell.angle_beta   90.00
_cell.angle_gamma   90.00
#
_symmetry.space_group_name_H-M   'P 1'
#
loop_
_entity.id
_entity.type
_entity.pdbx_description
1 polymer ?
#
loop_
_entity_poly.entity_id
_entity_poly.type
_entity_poly.pdbx_seq_one_letter_code
_entity_poly.pdbx_strand_id
1 'polypeptide(L)'
;KSLQRRWRDVGITPRRVDQRLWKTFRKACDAVFERRDKERNSHKQSLDSEAAAAIELCDEFQTHIDHCAADAVQVETLRDFTRRFHQLGELPRNKANTMRRRFEELERSYRALLHDAAQHAVYAELDRWNELDATLSELEQRAHAGESVELPDVEHFALTLTDVVKRRLNSIVSDSPPGEPDDDGRRQSMAIEAEIAVGFESPEADQQRRLELQVERLNRGMSGHRDSEDPLELAIRWCSLAGRSPDASALRERFFTALQRLAS
;
A
#
# COMPACT_ATOMS: atom_id res chain seq x y z
N LYS A 1 45.66 32.27 -20.30
CA LYS A 1 46.73 32.78 -19.40
C LYS A 1 48.14 32.68 -20.02
N SER A 2 48.48 31.62 -20.77
CA SER A 2 49.79 31.49 -21.46
C SER A 2 50.06 32.59 -22.50
N LEU A 3 49.06 33.00 -23.28
CA LEU A 3 49.17 34.08 -24.27
C LEU A 3 49.51 35.45 -23.65
N GLN A 4 48.93 35.79 -22.49
CA GLN A 4 49.24 37.03 -21.77
C GLN A 4 50.66 37.03 -21.19
N ARG A 5 51.18 35.85 -20.81
CA ARG A 5 52.58 35.71 -20.38
C ARG A 5 53.53 35.92 -21.56
N ARG A 6 53.28 35.21 -22.67
CA ARG A 6 54.06 35.37 -23.92
C ARG A 6 54.09 36.81 -24.44
N TRP A 7 53.02 37.58 -24.27
CA TRP A 7 52.99 39.01 -24.63
C TRP A 7 54.00 39.84 -23.83
N ARG A 8 54.15 39.56 -22.53
CA ARG A 8 55.11 40.28 -21.67
C ARG A 8 56.56 39.93 -21.99
N ASP A 9 56.79 38.75 -22.55
CA ASP A 9 58.13 38.24 -22.86
C ASP A 9 58.71 38.77 -24.20
N VAL A 10 57.93 39.50 -25.01
CA VAL A 10 58.33 40.01 -26.34
C VAL A 10 59.41 41.11 -26.28
N GLY A 11 59.60 41.79 -25.14
CA GLY A 11 60.66 42.79 -24.93
C GLY A 11 60.33 44.22 -25.40
N ILE A 12 61.36 45.06 -25.60
CA ILE A 12 61.22 46.51 -25.88
C ILE A 12 60.66 46.73 -27.29
N THR A 13 59.47 47.33 -27.37
CA THR A 13 58.72 47.58 -28.61
C THR A 13 58.27 49.05 -28.65
N PRO A 14 58.06 49.67 -29.83
CA PRO A 14 57.60 51.07 -29.91
C PRO A 14 56.28 51.29 -29.14
N ARG A 15 56.33 52.15 -28.12
CA ARG A 15 55.24 52.36 -27.12
C ARG A 15 53.84 52.54 -27.72
N ARG A 16 53.70 53.30 -28.82
CA ARG A 16 52.39 53.55 -29.46
C ARG A 16 51.79 52.29 -30.08
N VAL A 17 52.61 51.47 -30.73
CA VAL A 17 52.16 50.25 -31.41
C VAL A 17 51.83 49.17 -30.38
N ASP A 18 52.68 49.01 -29.38
CA ASP A 18 52.46 48.09 -28.26
C ASP A 18 51.15 48.42 -27.51
N GLN A 19 50.91 49.69 -27.16
CA GLN A 19 49.66 50.09 -26.51
C GLN A 19 48.42 49.78 -27.37
N ARG A 20 48.49 49.96 -28.69
CA ARG A 20 47.36 49.67 -29.61
C ARG A 20 47.08 48.17 -29.67
N LEU A 21 48.14 47.37 -29.85
CA LEU A 21 48.02 45.93 -29.93
C LEU A 21 47.60 45.30 -28.59
N TRP A 22 48.14 45.79 -27.48
CA TRP A 22 47.75 45.39 -26.13
C TRP A 22 46.27 45.67 -25.85
N LYS A 23 45.77 46.87 -26.21
CA LYS A 23 44.33 47.18 -26.10
C LYS A 23 43.46 46.20 -26.88
N THR A 24 43.87 45.84 -28.10
CA THR A 24 43.14 44.90 -28.96
C THR A 24 43.17 43.48 -28.39
N PHE A 25 44.35 43.01 -27.99
CA PHE A 25 44.55 41.70 -27.38
C PHE A 25 43.81 41.57 -26.04
N ARG A 26 43.85 42.60 -25.21
CA ARG A 26 43.13 42.62 -23.93
C ARG A 26 41.62 42.62 -24.15
N LYS A 27 41.10 43.41 -25.09
CA LYS A 27 39.68 43.39 -25.45
C LYS A 27 39.21 41.98 -25.88
N ALA A 28 40.02 41.27 -26.66
CA ALA A 28 39.73 39.89 -27.05
C ALA A 28 39.78 38.92 -25.85
N CYS A 29 40.76 39.08 -24.95
CA CYS A 29 40.82 38.28 -23.71
C CYS A 29 39.61 38.53 -22.82
N ASP A 30 39.25 39.81 -22.61
CA ASP A 30 38.14 40.22 -21.75
C ASP A 30 36.82 39.64 -22.27
N ALA A 31 36.58 39.66 -23.60
CA ALA A 31 35.41 39.04 -24.20
C ALA A 31 35.31 37.53 -23.94
N VAL A 32 36.44 36.80 -23.96
CA VAL A 32 36.48 35.36 -23.64
C VAL A 32 36.17 35.11 -22.17
N PHE A 33 36.75 35.91 -21.26
CA PHE A 33 36.48 35.77 -19.83
C PHE A 33 35.06 36.14 -19.46
N GLU A 34 34.51 37.19 -20.07
CA GLU A 34 33.12 37.61 -19.88
C GLU A 34 32.14 36.52 -20.34
N ARG A 35 32.37 35.89 -21.50
CA ARG A 35 31.55 34.77 -21.97
C ARG A 35 31.59 33.59 -21.00
N ARG A 36 32.79 33.19 -20.56
CA ARG A 36 32.96 32.09 -19.60
C ARG A 36 32.28 32.40 -18.27
N ASP A 37 32.40 33.63 -17.78
CA ASP A 37 31.79 34.03 -16.51
C ASP A 37 30.26 34.08 -16.62
N LYS A 38 29.72 34.51 -17.77
CA LYS A 38 28.28 34.40 -18.07
C LYS A 38 27.80 32.95 -18.07
N GLU A 39 28.47 32.06 -18.78
CA GLU A 39 28.13 30.62 -18.83
C GLU A 39 28.22 29.96 -17.44
N ARG A 40 29.25 30.28 -16.65
CA ARG A 40 29.37 29.79 -15.27
C ARG A 40 28.25 30.30 -14.37
N ASN A 41 27.92 31.59 -14.47
CA ASN A 41 26.90 32.20 -13.63
C ASN A 41 25.50 31.69 -14.01
N SER A 42 25.20 31.52 -15.30
CA SER A 42 23.92 30.95 -15.74
C SER A 42 23.76 29.49 -15.32
N HIS A 43 24.83 28.68 -15.44
CA HIS A 43 24.81 27.29 -14.97
C HIS A 43 24.61 27.22 -13.45
N LYS A 44 25.33 28.04 -12.68
CA LYS A 44 25.14 28.12 -11.22
C LYS A 44 23.71 28.51 -10.86
N GLN A 45 23.15 29.51 -11.54
CA GLN A 45 21.77 29.96 -11.29
C GLN A 45 20.74 28.87 -11.61
N SER A 46 20.94 28.10 -12.68
CA SER A 46 20.11 26.93 -12.98
C SER A 46 20.19 25.87 -11.88
N LEU A 47 21.40 25.49 -11.45
CA LEU A 47 21.57 24.53 -10.35
C LEU A 47 20.96 25.00 -9.02
N ASP A 48 21.08 26.30 -8.71
CA ASP A 48 20.50 26.89 -7.50
C ASP A 48 18.96 26.90 -7.58
N SER A 49 18.39 27.13 -8.77
CA SER A 49 16.94 27.05 -9.03
C SER A 49 16.40 25.64 -8.89
N GLU A 50 17.07 24.64 -9.49
CA GLU A 50 16.69 23.22 -9.35
C GLU A 50 16.79 22.75 -7.90
N ALA A 51 17.82 23.21 -7.18
CA ALA A 51 17.96 22.90 -5.76
C ALA A 51 16.83 23.51 -4.90
N ALA A 52 16.38 24.73 -5.24
CA ALA A 52 15.24 25.35 -4.56
C ALA A 52 13.94 24.57 -4.84
N ALA A 53 13.70 24.20 -6.11
CA ALA A 53 12.54 23.39 -6.49
C ALA A 53 12.53 22.01 -5.80
N ALA A 54 13.70 21.38 -5.64
CA ALA A 54 13.83 20.12 -4.90
C ALA A 54 13.46 20.26 -3.42
N ILE A 55 13.88 21.37 -2.80
CA ILE A 55 13.57 21.67 -1.39
C ILE A 55 12.07 21.88 -1.24
N GLU A 56 11.48 22.74 -2.07
CA GLU A 56 10.06 23.04 -2.07
C GLU A 56 9.22 21.78 -2.28
N LEU A 57 9.60 20.91 -3.21
CA LEU A 57 8.92 19.63 -3.44
C LEU A 57 8.96 18.71 -2.22
N CYS A 58 10.10 18.64 -1.53
CA CYS A 58 10.21 17.84 -0.30
C CYS A 58 9.39 18.45 0.85
N ASP A 59 9.34 19.78 0.96
CA ASP A 59 8.53 20.48 1.97
C ASP A 59 7.04 20.29 1.71
N GLU A 60 6.61 20.37 0.46
CA GLU A 60 5.24 20.07 0.03
C GLU A 60 4.87 18.61 0.33
N PHE A 61 5.74 17.66 0.02
CA PHE A 61 5.47 16.25 0.28
C PHE A 61 5.41 15.95 1.79
N GLN A 62 6.30 16.56 2.60
CA GLN A 62 6.22 16.46 4.05
C GLN A 62 4.89 17.05 4.57
N THR A 63 4.50 18.24 4.11
CA THR A 63 3.24 18.88 4.51
C THR A 63 2.05 18.01 4.14
N HIS A 64 2.08 17.39 2.95
CA HIS A 64 1.06 16.45 2.52
C HIS A 64 1.00 15.24 3.46
N ILE A 65 2.14 14.64 3.81
CA ILE A 65 2.21 13.53 4.79
C ILE A 65 1.62 13.95 6.14
N ASP A 66 2.01 15.12 6.65
CA ASP A 66 1.60 15.60 7.99
C ASP A 66 0.09 15.88 8.11
N HIS A 67 -0.57 16.22 6.99
CA HIS A 67 -2.00 16.54 6.95
C HIS A 67 -2.84 15.46 6.26
N CYS A 68 -2.23 14.33 5.85
CA CYS A 68 -2.95 13.27 5.17
C CYS A 68 -3.86 12.54 6.17
N ALA A 69 -5.16 12.57 5.94
CA ALA A 69 -6.09 11.66 6.62
C ALA A 69 -5.94 10.24 6.07
N ALA A 70 -6.19 9.22 6.90
CA ALA A 70 -6.00 7.81 6.54
C ALA A 70 -6.83 7.37 5.31
N ASP A 71 -8.02 7.95 5.14
CA ASP A 71 -8.93 7.73 4.01
C ASP A 71 -8.56 8.53 2.75
N ALA A 72 -7.66 9.50 2.85
CA ALA A 72 -7.19 10.33 1.74
C ALA A 72 -5.86 9.85 1.13
N VAL A 73 -5.25 8.79 1.68
CA VAL A 73 -3.97 8.26 1.18
C VAL A 73 -4.19 7.53 -0.14
N GLN A 74 -3.49 7.94 -1.20
CA GLN A 74 -3.68 7.41 -2.57
C GLN A 74 -2.34 7.13 -3.25
N VAL A 75 -2.28 6.05 -4.03
CA VAL A 75 -1.06 5.63 -4.74
C VAL A 75 -0.68 6.66 -5.81
N GLU A 76 -1.67 7.34 -6.37
CA GLU A 76 -1.54 8.41 -7.36
C GLU A 76 -0.71 9.58 -6.82
N THR A 77 -0.90 9.96 -5.56
CA THR A 77 -0.14 11.05 -4.93
C THR A 77 1.36 10.73 -4.88
N LEU A 78 1.71 9.51 -4.48
CA LEU A 78 3.11 9.06 -4.49
C LEU A 78 3.68 9.12 -5.91
N ARG A 79 2.94 8.59 -6.89
CA ARG A 79 3.36 8.60 -8.30
C ARG A 79 3.61 10.01 -8.81
N ASP A 80 2.77 10.98 -8.42
CA ASP A 80 2.91 12.37 -8.81
C ASP A 80 4.14 13.04 -8.18
N PHE A 81 4.40 12.85 -6.88
CA PHE A 81 5.62 13.36 -6.24
C PHE A 81 6.89 12.73 -6.82
N THR A 82 6.90 11.42 -7.02
CA THR A 82 8.03 10.70 -7.65
C THR A 82 8.27 11.18 -9.08
N ARG A 83 7.20 11.44 -9.86
CA ARG A 83 7.32 12.01 -11.21
C ARG A 83 7.94 13.41 -11.17
N ARG A 84 7.44 14.29 -10.31
CA ARG A 84 7.93 15.68 -10.17
C ARG A 84 9.40 15.71 -9.75
N PHE A 85 9.81 14.83 -8.82
CA PHE A 85 11.20 14.75 -8.37
C PHE A 85 12.15 14.28 -9.48
N HIS A 86 11.74 13.31 -10.30
CA HIS A 86 12.54 12.84 -11.43
C HIS A 86 12.59 13.83 -12.61
N GLN A 87 11.64 14.76 -12.71
CA GLN A 87 11.65 15.82 -13.71
C GLN A 87 12.60 16.98 -13.34
N LEU A 88 13.07 17.04 -12.10
CA LEU A 88 14.08 18.01 -11.69
C LEU A 88 15.38 17.79 -12.46
N GLY A 89 16.02 18.89 -12.81
CA GLY A 89 17.28 18.89 -13.53
C GLY A 89 18.48 18.44 -12.68
N GLU A 90 19.68 18.79 -13.13
CA GLU A 90 20.89 18.50 -12.35
C GLU A 90 20.91 19.25 -11.03
N LEU A 91 21.12 18.53 -9.93
CA LEU A 91 21.29 19.12 -8.61
C LEU A 91 22.78 19.38 -8.32
N PRO A 92 23.10 20.43 -7.53
CA PRO A 92 24.46 20.64 -7.01
C PRO A 92 24.97 19.38 -6.31
N ARG A 93 26.19 18.92 -6.67
CA ARG A 93 26.78 17.67 -6.13
C ARG A 93 26.81 17.59 -4.60
N ASN A 94 26.94 18.73 -3.92
CA ASN A 94 26.96 18.84 -2.46
C ASN A 94 25.56 18.72 -1.82
N LYS A 95 24.48 18.95 -2.58
CA LYS A 95 23.09 18.86 -2.09
C LYS A 95 22.34 17.65 -2.64
N ALA A 96 22.77 17.09 -3.78
CA ALA A 96 22.07 16.02 -4.49
C ALA A 96 21.79 14.80 -3.60
N ASN A 97 22.80 14.33 -2.85
CA ASN A 97 22.63 13.17 -1.96
C ASN A 97 21.71 13.47 -0.78
N THR A 98 21.77 14.68 -0.22
CA THR A 98 20.89 15.09 0.88
C THR A 98 19.44 15.15 0.43
N MET A 99 19.17 15.75 -0.73
CA MET A 99 17.80 15.85 -1.28
C MET A 99 17.26 14.48 -1.66
N ARG A 100 18.09 13.62 -2.27
CA ARG A 100 17.71 12.24 -2.58
C ARG A 100 17.32 11.46 -1.33
N ARG A 101 18.16 11.48 -0.28
CA ARG A 101 17.87 10.79 0.98
C ARG A 101 16.60 11.30 1.64
N ARG A 102 16.41 12.62 1.67
CA ARG A 102 15.20 13.25 2.20
C ARG A 102 13.97 12.76 1.44
N PHE A 103 14.02 12.74 0.11
CA PHE A 103 12.93 12.26 -0.70
C PHE A 103 12.64 10.76 -0.48
N GLU A 104 13.68 9.91 -0.42
CA GLU A 104 13.55 8.48 -0.12
C GLU A 104 12.98 8.22 1.29
N GLU A 105 13.27 9.07 2.27
CA GLU A 105 12.66 9.02 3.60
C GLU A 105 11.15 9.33 3.52
N LEU A 106 10.77 10.39 2.81
CA LEU A 106 9.36 10.76 2.61
C LEU A 106 8.59 9.67 1.84
N GLU A 107 9.18 9.10 0.79
CA GLU A 107 8.58 7.98 0.06
C GLU A 107 8.35 6.77 0.96
N ARG A 108 9.32 6.43 1.83
CA ARG A 108 9.16 5.33 2.79
C ARG A 108 8.05 5.62 3.79
N SER A 109 7.99 6.83 4.33
CA SER A 109 6.92 7.24 5.25
C SER A 109 5.54 7.16 4.59
N TYR A 110 5.39 7.68 3.36
CA TYR A 110 4.11 7.64 2.66
C TYR A 110 3.69 6.23 2.24
N ARG A 111 4.65 5.36 1.87
CA ARG A 111 4.37 3.94 1.63
C ARG A 111 3.90 3.22 2.88
N ALA A 112 4.42 3.56 4.05
CA ALA A 112 3.93 3.01 5.31
C ALA A 112 2.48 3.43 5.56
N LEU A 113 2.11 4.70 5.30
CA LEU A 113 0.72 5.16 5.37
C LEU A 113 -0.21 4.43 4.40
N LEU A 114 0.23 4.20 3.16
CA LEU A 114 -0.53 3.43 2.17
C LEU A 114 -0.77 1.99 2.63
N HIS A 115 0.25 1.36 3.20
CA HIS A 115 0.16 0.01 3.74
C HIS A 115 -0.81 -0.06 4.91
N ASP A 116 -0.68 0.85 5.87
CA ASP A 116 -1.56 0.97 7.04
C ASP A 116 -3.02 1.20 6.63
N ALA A 117 -3.27 2.14 5.72
CA ALA A 117 -4.61 2.39 5.18
C ALA A 117 -5.21 1.15 4.49
N ALA A 118 -4.40 0.41 3.71
CA ALA A 118 -4.83 -0.82 3.07
C ALA A 118 -5.14 -1.92 4.10
N GLN A 119 -4.31 -2.09 5.14
CA GLN A 119 -4.57 -3.03 6.22
C GLN A 119 -5.85 -2.69 6.99
N HIS A 120 -6.04 -1.42 7.34
CA HIS A 120 -7.27 -0.96 7.98
C HIS A 120 -8.51 -1.20 7.12
N ALA A 121 -8.42 -1.03 5.79
CA ALA A 121 -9.51 -1.34 4.89
C ALA A 121 -9.86 -2.84 4.89
N VAL A 122 -8.85 -3.73 4.92
CA VAL A 122 -9.06 -5.18 5.01
C VAL A 122 -9.73 -5.54 6.35
N TYR A 123 -9.27 -5.00 7.48
CA TYR A 123 -9.89 -5.25 8.77
C TYR A 123 -11.33 -4.75 8.83
N ALA A 124 -11.60 -3.54 8.34
CA ALA A 124 -12.95 -3.00 8.29
C ALA A 124 -13.89 -3.88 7.45
N GLU A 125 -13.39 -4.47 6.36
CA GLU A 125 -14.17 -5.39 5.54
C GLU A 125 -14.38 -6.75 6.24
N LEU A 126 -13.37 -7.29 6.92
CA LEU A 126 -13.53 -8.49 7.75
C LEU A 126 -14.57 -8.28 8.86
N ASP A 127 -14.57 -7.12 9.51
CA ASP A 127 -15.54 -6.78 10.56
C ASP A 127 -16.97 -6.70 9.99
N ARG A 128 -17.14 -6.11 8.81
CA ARG A 128 -18.44 -6.12 8.10
C ARG A 128 -18.92 -7.53 7.80
N TRP A 129 -18.03 -8.42 7.35
CA TRP A 129 -18.38 -9.83 7.10
C TRP A 129 -18.73 -10.56 8.40
N ASN A 130 -18.04 -10.27 9.51
CA ASN A 130 -18.34 -10.86 10.81
C ASN A 130 -19.74 -10.42 11.31
N GLU A 131 -20.06 -9.13 11.23
CA GLU A 131 -21.37 -8.59 11.59
C GLU A 131 -22.48 -9.19 10.71
N LEU A 132 -22.23 -9.31 9.41
CA LEU A 132 -23.15 -9.95 8.48
C LEU A 132 -23.37 -11.43 8.83
N ASP A 133 -22.33 -12.19 9.12
CA ASP A 133 -22.50 -13.60 9.52
C ASP A 133 -23.22 -13.73 10.87
N ALA A 134 -22.97 -12.82 11.81
CA ALA A 134 -23.65 -12.80 13.10
C ALA A 134 -25.17 -12.62 12.93
N THR A 135 -25.58 -11.63 12.16
CA THR A 135 -27.01 -11.37 11.88
C THR A 135 -27.66 -12.54 11.13
N LEU A 136 -27.00 -13.09 10.10
CA LEU A 136 -27.54 -14.25 9.37
C LEU A 136 -27.65 -15.50 10.24
N SER A 137 -26.65 -15.79 11.07
CA SER A 137 -26.67 -16.98 11.95
C SER A 137 -27.75 -16.86 13.02
N GLU A 138 -27.99 -15.66 13.55
CA GLU A 138 -29.09 -15.42 14.49
C GLU A 138 -30.46 -15.67 13.83
N LEU A 139 -30.67 -15.16 12.61
CA LEU A 139 -31.91 -15.39 11.85
C LEU A 139 -32.11 -16.88 11.53
N GLU A 140 -31.04 -17.59 11.16
CA GLU A 140 -31.08 -19.03 10.90
C GLU A 140 -31.43 -19.84 12.15
N GLN A 141 -30.86 -19.50 13.30
CA GLN A 141 -31.17 -20.16 14.57
C GLN A 141 -32.63 -19.95 14.97
N ARG A 142 -33.16 -18.73 14.82
CA ARG A 142 -34.56 -18.40 15.10
C ARG A 142 -35.53 -19.12 14.16
N ALA A 143 -35.21 -19.14 12.87
CA ALA A 143 -35.97 -19.91 11.88
C ALA A 143 -35.95 -21.41 12.21
N HIS A 144 -34.78 -21.95 12.60
CA HIS A 144 -34.64 -23.35 13.00
C HIS A 144 -35.43 -23.68 14.29
N ALA A 145 -35.55 -22.71 15.21
CA ALA A 145 -36.39 -22.82 16.40
C ALA A 145 -37.91 -22.72 16.11
N GLY A 146 -38.31 -22.51 14.85
CA GLY A 146 -39.70 -22.37 14.43
C GLY A 146 -40.31 -20.99 14.70
N GLU A 147 -39.48 -19.98 14.97
CA GLU A 147 -39.95 -18.60 15.11
C GLU A 147 -40.22 -17.97 13.75
N SER A 148 -41.22 -17.07 13.68
CA SER A 148 -41.41 -16.22 12.51
C SER A 148 -40.25 -15.24 12.43
N VAL A 149 -39.46 -15.35 11.35
CA VAL A 149 -38.32 -14.48 11.10
C VAL A 149 -38.70 -13.43 10.07
N GLU A 150 -38.62 -12.16 10.47
CA GLU A 150 -38.68 -11.04 9.53
C GLU A 150 -37.30 -10.84 8.91
N LEU A 151 -37.25 -10.81 7.59
CA LEU A 151 -36.00 -10.52 6.90
C LEU A 151 -35.64 -9.06 7.15
N PRO A 152 -34.39 -8.77 7.55
CA PRO A 152 -33.92 -7.40 7.66
C PRO A 152 -33.93 -6.73 6.27
N ASP A 153 -34.09 -5.41 6.24
CA ASP A 153 -34.13 -4.65 5.00
C ASP A 153 -32.86 -4.91 4.19
N VAL A 154 -33.04 -5.43 2.97
CA VAL A 154 -31.94 -5.90 2.13
C VAL A 154 -31.05 -4.75 1.67
N GLU A 155 -31.56 -3.50 1.73
CA GLU A 155 -30.80 -2.26 1.51
C GLU A 155 -29.70 -2.07 2.57
N HIS A 156 -29.91 -2.56 3.80
CA HIS A 156 -28.91 -2.52 4.87
C HIS A 156 -27.66 -3.36 4.56
N PHE A 157 -27.79 -4.32 3.64
CA PHE A 157 -26.72 -5.23 3.19
C PHE A 157 -26.25 -4.91 1.74
N ALA A 158 -26.78 -3.86 1.11
CA ALA A 158 -26.82 -3.70 -0.35
C ALA A 158 -25.53 -3.22 -1.03
N LEU A 159 -24.35 -3.44 -0.46
CA LEU A 159 -23.09 -3.36 -1.25
C LEU A 159 -22.41 -4.72 -1.42
N THR A 160 -22.83 -5.74 -0.66
CA THR A 160 -22.26 -7.10 -0.67
C THR A 160 -23.35 -8.17 -0.66
N LEU A 161 -24.46 -7.93 -1.38
CA LEU A 161 -25.36 -9.01 -1.82
C LEU A 161 -24.70 -9.84 -2.93
N THR A 162 -23.53 -10.39 -2.63
CA THR A 162 -22.96 -11.52 -3.35
C THR A 162 -24.03 -12.61 -3.39
N ASP A 163 -24.11 -13.38 -4.48
CA ASP A 163 -25.05 -14.51 -4.61
C ASP A 163 -25.00 -15.49 -3.41
N VAL A 164 -23.93 -15.43 -2.63
CA VAL A 164 -23.72 -16.08 -1.34
C VAL A 164 -24.79 -15.70 -0.30
N VAL A 165 -24.99 -14.40 -0.04
CA VAL A 165 -25.94 -13.89 0.97
C VAL A 165 -27.38 -14.16 0.53
N LYS A 166 -27.66 -13.98 -0.77
CA LYS A 166 -28.97 -14.32 -1.36
C LYS A 166 -29.29 -15.80 -1.22
N ARG A 167 -28.31 -16.69 -1.39
CA ARG A 167 -28.50 -18.14 -1.19
C ARG A 167 -28.86 -18.45 0.25
N ARG A 168 -28.14 -17.91 1.24
CA ARG A 168 -28.50 -18.10 2.66
C ARG A 168 -29.88 -17.54 3.00
N LEU A 169 -30.19 -16.31 2.58
CA LEU A 169 -31.52 -15.72 2.79
C LEU A 169 -32.64 -16.55 2.16
N ASN A 170 -32.50 -16.98 0.91
CA ASN A 170 -33.50 -17.84 0.24
C ASN A 170 -33.70 -19.17 0.98
N SER A 171 -32.62 -19.68 1.56
CA SER A 171 -32.61 -20.94 2.30
C SER A 171 -33.35 -20.80 3.65
N ILE A 172 -33.27 -19.63 4.30
CA ILE A 172 -34.04 -19.28 5.51
C ILE A 172 -35.55 -19.19 5.20
N VAL A 173 -35.91 -18.61 4.05
CA VAL A 173 -37.31 -18.33 3.67
C VAL A 173 -38.06 -19.57 3.16
N SER A 174 -37.36 -20.51 2.51
CA SER A 174 -38.00 -21.59 1.76
C SER A 174 -38.41 -22.80 2.61
N ASP A 175 -38.29 -22.75 3.95
CA ASP A 175 -38.60 -23.83 4.91
C ASP A 175 -38.03 -25.21 4.52
N SER A 176 -37.00 -25.18 3.67
CA SER A 176 -36.27 -26.35 3.20
C SER A 176 -35.01 -26.41 4.04
N PRO A 177 -34.62 -27.57 4.60
CA PRO A 177 -33.41 -27.71 5.41
C PRO A 177 -32.24 -27.10 4.62
N PRO A 178 -31.70 -25.95 5.04
CA PRO A 178 -30.97 -25.13 4.09
C PRO A 178 -29.48 -25.48 4.04
N GLY A 179 -29.10 -26.67 3.58
CA GLY A 179 -27.69 -27.01 3.41
C GLY A 179 -27.44 -28.49 3.30
N GLU A 180 -26.32 -28.86 2.68
CA GLU A 180 -25.78 -30.21 2.83
C GLU A 180 -25.65 -30.54 4.32
N PRO A 181 -25.81 -31.80 4.75
CA PRO A 181 -25.93 -32.19 6.16
C PRO A 181 -24.74 -31.87 7.07
N ASP A 182 -23.75 -31.08 6.63
CA ASP A 182 -22.48 -30.84 7.32
C ASP A 182 -21.93 -29.39 7.19
N ASP A 183 -22.79 -28.37 7.08
CA ASP A 183 -22.31 -26.97 7.06
C ASP A 183 -21.62 -26.58 8.38
N ASP A 184 -22.10 -27.10 9.52
CA ASP A 184 -21.49 -26.88 10.84
C ASP A 184 -20.09 -27.53 10.92
N GLY A 185 -19.92 -28.76 10.41
CA GLY A 185 -18.60 -29.43 10.35
C GLY A 185 -17.64 -28.77 9.37
N ARG A 186 -18.15 -28.14 8.30
CA ARG A 186 -17.36 -27.28 7.40
C ARG A 186 -16.89 -26.00 8.09
N ARG A 187 -17.77 -25.32 8.84
CA ARG A 187 -17.40 -24.14 9.65
C ARG A 187 -16.34 -24.52 10.68
N GLN A 188 -16.51 -25.63 11.40
CA GLN A 188 -15.51 -26.15 12.32
C GLN A 188 -14.17 -26.42 11.63
N SER A 189 -14.20 -27.08 10.46
CA SER A 189 -12.98 -27.34 9.68
C SER A 189 -12.31 -26.02 9.25
N MET A 190 -13.07 -25.03 8.77
CA MET A 190 -12.54 -23.72 8.38
C MET A 190 -11.92 -22.95 9.55
N ALA A 191 -12.53 -22.98 10.74
CA ALA A 191 -11.98 -22.36 11.95
C ALA A 191 -10.62 -22.97 12.31
N ILE A 192 -10.53 -24.30 12.36
CA ILE A 192 -9.29 -25.03 12.65
C ILE A 192 -8.23 -24.77 11.58
N GLU A 193 -8.64 -24.74 10.32
CA GLU A 193 -7.77 -24.46 9.19
C GLU A 193 -7.11 -23.07 9.24
N ALA A 194 -7.87 -22.05 9.66
CA ALA A 194 -7.37 -20.70 9.87
C ALA A 194 -6.45 -20.62 11.11
N GLU A 195 -6.79 -21.31 12.20
CA GLU A 195 -5.94 -21.43 13.39
C GLU A 195 -4.59 -22.09 13.08
N ILE A 196 -4.58 -23.14 12.25
CA ILE A 196 -3.33 -23.78 11.81
C ILE A 196 -2.47 -22.80 11.00
N ALA A 197 -3.08 -22.02 10.09
CA ALA A 197 -2.35 -21.09 9.24
C ALA A 197 -1.63 -20.00 10.05
N VAL A 198 -2.26 -19.55 11.13
CA VAL A 198 -1.75 -18.50 12.02
C VAL A 198 -0.90 -19.05 13.18
N GLY A 199 -1.00 -20.36 13.46
CA GLY A 199 -0.29 -21.02 14.56
C GLY A 199 -1.01 -20.91 15.92
N PHE A 200 -2.31 -20.65 15.94
CA PHE A 200 -3.11 -20.69 17.17
C PHE A 200 -3.40 -22.12 17.62
N GLU A 201 -3.55 -22.32 18.93
CA GLU A 201 -3.99 -23.58 19.51
C GLU A 201 -5.51 -23.73 19.36
N SER A 202 -5.95 -24.89 18.90
CA SER A 202 -7.38 -25.24 18.86
C SER A 202 -7.83 -25.76 20.23
N PRO A 203 -9.11 -25.62 20.61
CA PRO A 203 -9.67 -26.23 21.81
C PRO A 203 -9.51 -27.76 21.83
N GLU A 204 -9.55 -28.38 23.02
CA GLU A 204 -9.36 -29.82 23.20
C GLU A 204 -10.32 -30.67 22.34
N ALA A 205 -11.57 -30.23 22.19
CA ALA A 205 -12.58 -30.90 21.37
C ALA A 205 -12.21 -30.97 19.87
N ASP A 206 -11.37 -30.04 19.40
CA ASP A 206 -10.99 -29.90 17.98
C ASP A 206 -9.61 -30.50 17.68
N GLN A 207 -8.87 -30.97 18.69
CA GLN A 207 -7.49 -31.45 18.51
C GLN A 207 -7.41 -32.66 17.57
N GLN A 208 -8.36 -33.59 17.66
CA GLN A 208 -8.41 -34.73 16.73
C GLN A 208 -8.62 -34.26 15.28
N ARG A 209 -9.57 -33.35 15.07
CA ARG A 209 -9.89 -32.82 13.75
C ARG A 209 -8.74 -31.99 13.17
N ARG A 210 -8.02 -31.26 14.01
CA ARG A 210 -6.80 -30.53 13.65
C ARG A 210 -5.72 -31.46 13.08
N LEU A 211 -5.47 -32.59 13.74
CA LEU A 211 -4.49 -33.58 13.27
C LEU A 211 -4.88 -34.16 11.90
N GLU A 212 -6.16 -34.50 11.72
CA GLU A 212 -6.69 -34.98 10.43
C GLU A 212 -6.46 -33.97 9.31
N LEU A 213 -6.84 -32.70 9.53
CA LEU A 213 -6.68 -31.63 8.54
C LEU A 213 -5.21 -31.33 8.22
N GLN A 214 -4.31 -31.44 9.19
CA GLN A 214 -2.86 -31.31 8.95
C GLN A 214 -2.32 -32.43 8.06
N VAL A 215 -2.76 -33.67 8.26
CA VAL A 215 -2.38 -34.82 7.41
C VAL A 215 -2.94 -34.65 6.01
N GLU A 216 -4.20 -34.23 5.88
CA GLU A 216 -4.81 -33.93 4.58
C GLU A 216 -4.06 -32.84 3.81
N ARG A 217 -3.68 -31.75 4.48
CA ARG A 217 -2.89 -30.67 3.89
C ARG A 217 -1.53 -31.13 3.41
N LEU A 218 -0.82 -31.98 4.18
CA LEU A 218 0.44 -32.57 3.75
C LEU A 218 0.27 -33.42 2.48
N ASN A 219 -0.79 -34.22 2.43
CA ASN A 219 -1.11 -35.04 1.26
C ASN A 219 -1.47 -34.20 0.01
N ARG A 220 -2.24 -33.11 0.17
CA ARG A 220 -2.57 -32.17 -0.91
C ARG A 220 -1.37 -31.32 -1.35
N GLY A 221 -0.49 -30.94 -0.42
CA GLY A 221 0.74 -30.22 -0.74
C GLY A 221 1.67 -31.00 -1.67
N MET A 222 1.63 -32.33 -1.63
CA MET A 222 2.35 -33.20 -2.57
C MET A 222 1.73 -33.25 -3.98
N SER A 223 0.44 -32.89 -4.15
CA SER A 223 -0.26 -32.88 -5.45
C SER A 223 -0.28 -31.50 -6.13
N GLY A 224 0.25 -30.46 -5.50
CA GLY A 224 0.45 -29.13 -6.10
C GLY A 224 -0.76 -28.18 -6.04
N HIS A 225 -1.84 -28.54 -5.36
CA HIS A 225 -2.97 -27.64 -5.10
C HIS A 225 -2.73 -26.85 -3.81
N ARG A 226 -2.71 -25.52 -3.88
CA ARG A 226 -2.68 -24.64 -2.71
C ARG A 226 -4.05 -23.95 -2.60
N ASP A 227 -4.69 -24.12 -1.45
CA ASP A 227 -5.90 -23.37 -1.11
C ASP A 227 -5.54 -21.88 -0.95
N SER A 228 -6.50 -20.99 -1.25
CA SER A 228 -6.31 -19.56 -1.06
C SER A 228 -6.22 -19.22 0.43
N GLU A 229 -5.21 -18.44 0.80
CA GLU A 229 -5.00 -17.92 2.15
C GLU A 229 -5.43 -16.45 2.25
N ASP A 230 -6.15 -15.92 1.26
CA ASP A 230 -6.68 -14.55 1.32
C ASP A 230 -7.77 -14.44 2.41
N PRO A 231 -7.59 -13.60 3.44
CA PRO A 231 -8.56 -13.44 4.52
C PRO A 231 -9.97 -13.07 4.04
N LEU A 232 -10.10 -12.25 3.00
CA LEU A 232 -11.41 -11.82 2.50
C LEU A 232 -12.12 -12.94 1.74
N GLU A 233 -11.38 -13.73 0.94
CA GLU A 233 -11.96 -14.90 0.28
C GLU A 233 -12.42 -15.96 1.28
N LEU A 234 -11.65 -16.16 2.35
CA LEU A 234 -12.02 -17.05 3.45
C LEU A 234 -13.27 -16.55 4.20
N ALA A 235 -13.39 -15.24 4.46
CA ALA A 235 -14.58 -14.64 5.06
C ALA A 235 -15.83 -14.80 4.18
N ILE A 236 -15.70 -14.58 2.86
CA ILE A 236 -16.79 -14.79 1.89
C ILE A 236 -17.22 -16.26 1.87
N ARG A 237 -16.25 -17.19 1.86
CA ARG A 237 -16.53 -18.63 1.90
C ARG A 237 -17.23 -19.03 3.20
N TRP A 238 -16.80 -18.50 4.34
CA TRP A 238 -17.45 -18.72 5.63
C TRP A 238 -18.91 -18.29 5.60
N CYS A 239 -19.17 -17.07 5.10
CA CYS A 239 -20.50 -16.51 5.00
C CYS A 239 -21.42 -17.26 4.02
N SER A 240 -20.89 -18.21 3.25
CA SER A 240 -21.68 -19.10 2.38
C SER A 240 -22.25 -20.35 3.06
N LEU A 241 -21.70 -20.70 4.23
CA LEU A 241 -22.16 -21.83 5.03
C LEU A 241 -23.25 -21.35 5.99
N ALA A 242 -24.26 -22.16 6.27
CA ALA A 242 -25.24 -21.83 7.31
C ALA A 242 -24.66 -22.05 8.72
N GLY A 243 -25.05 -21.22 9.69
CA GLY A 243 -24.66 -21.26 11.10
C GLY A 243 -25.84 -21.62 11.98
N ARG A 244 -26.42 -22.80 11.76
CA ARG A 244 -27.63 -23.25 12.46
C ARG A 244 -27.35 -23.75 13.89
N SER A 245 -26.14 -24.22 14.16
CA SER A 245 -25.75 -24.67 15.49
C SER A 245 -25.67 -23.49 16.49
N PRO A 246 -26.03 -23.69 17.77
CA PRO A 246 -25.78 -22.71 18.84
C PRO A 246 -24.28 -22.40 19.02
N ASP A 247 -23.38 -23.32 18.64
CA ASP A 247 -21.93 -23.15 18.71
C ASP A 247 -21.37 -22.25 17.59
N ALA A 248 -22.20 -21.87 16.61
CA ALA A 248 -21.78 -21.07 15.46
C ALA A 248 -21.14 -19.73 15.86
N SER A 249 -21.58 -19.12 16.97
CA SER A 249 -20.99 -17.87 17.46
C SER A 249 -19.56 -18.04 17.97
N ALA A 250 -19.28 -19.13 18.69
CA ALA A 250 -17.93 -19.40 19.22
C ALA A 250 -16.96 -19.77 18.09
N LEU A 251 -17.42 -20.52 17.08
CA LEU A 251 -16.63 -20.82 15.89
C LEU A 251 -16.36 -19.57 15.06
N ARG A 252 -17.34 -18.67 14.91
CA ARG A 252 -17.18 -17.39 14.19
C ARG A 252 -16.12 -16.51 14.85
N GLU A 253 -16.17 -16.33 16.16
CA GLU A 253 -15.21 -15.50 16.89
C GLU A 253 -13.77 -16.00 16.71
N ARG A 254 -13.55 -17.31 16.86
CA ARG A 254 -12.25 -17.95 16.62
C ARG A 254 -11.77 -17.75 15.18
N PHE A 255 -12.64 -18.00 14.22
CA PHE A 255 -12.32 -17.88 12.80
C PHE A 255 -11.95 -16.45 12.40
N PHE A 256 -12.78 -15.45 12.74
CA PHE A 256 -12.50 -14.05 12.38
C PHE A 256 -11.29 -13.48 13.13
N THR A 257 -11.02 -13.94 14.36
CA THR A 257 -9.78 -13.59 15.08
C THR A 257 -8.55 -14.15 14.36
N ALA A 258 -8.62 -15.38 13.85
CA ALA A 258 -7.57 -15.94 13.01
C ALA A 258 -7.41 -15.17 11.69
N LEU A 259 -8.50 -14.78 11.03
CA LEU A 259 -8.44 -13.98 9.80
C LEU A 259 -7.82 -12.60 9.99
N GLN A 260 -8.16 -11.91 11.09
CA GLN A 260 -7.52 -10.63 11.44
C GLN A 260 -6.02 -10.80 11.65
N ARG A 261 -5.58 -11.92 12.26
CA ARG A 261 -4.14 -12.20 12.42
C ARG A 261 -3.45 -12.61 11.11
N LEU A 262 -4.18 -13.21 10.18
CA LEU A 262 -3.67 -13.55 8.85
C LEU A 262 -3.49 -12.31 7.97
N ALA A 263 -4.32 -11.28 8.18
CA ALA A 263 -4.24 -9.99 7.51
C ALA A 263 -3.18 -9.03 8.12
N SER A 264 -2.58 -9.36 9.27
CA SER A 264 -1.59 -8.53 9.98
C SER A 264 -0.17 -8.72 9.49
#